data_AF-A0A2V3IZX5-F1
#
_entry.id   AF-A0A2V3IZX5-F1
#
_cell.length_a   1.000
_cell.length_b   1.000
_cell.length_c   1.000
_cell.angle_alpha   90.00
_cell.angle_beta   90.00
_cell.angle_gamma   90.00
#
_symmetry.space_group_name_H-M   'P 1'
#
loop_
_entity.id
_entity.type
_entity.pdbx_description
1 polymer ?
#
loop_
_entity_poly.entity_id
_entity_poly.type
_entity_poly.pdbx_seq_one_letter_code
_entity_poly.pdbx_strand_id
1 'polypeptide(L)'
;MAVDLTPAFHVTLYLVFLESLLFCAVIMQAKNVEPGTHSGVARYFGMIFFFQAMASLFLALSEQMYEGYPSLYLAVVCVICTVTAVCFCIPAAAVVAVPEANKHALQALVYVLSIVMVLLCSFVFSKRLQAAPDIPYINQLLRRELLGAIVGALAVLGGASAVRIARDRKGKNGAFILLCGLVLMAAFGVLWVQLEPLCKVRSASDEWPQSCPMSRLFDHNFMMTVFVLVANVLTAEGVLRLMAAGSGVQEYDEIVRTINTT
;
A
#
# COMPACT_ATOMS: atom_id res chain seq x y z
N MET A 1 6.57 6.99 -25.62
CA MET A 1 5.58 6.61 -24.59
C MET A 1 5.11 7.92 -23.99
N ALA A 2 3.83 8.25 -24.08
CA ALA A 2 3.31 9.45 -23.41
C ALA A 2 3.38 9.20 -21.90
N VAL A 3 4.20 9.99 -21.21
CA VAL A 3 4.10 10.13 -19.76
C VAL A 3 2.90 11.02 -19.49
N ASP A 4 2.10 10.70 -18.48
CA ASP A 4 0.97 11.54 -18.12
C ASP A 4 1.48 12.83 -17.49
N LEU A 5 1.45 13.92 -18.25
CA LEU A 5 1.88 15.25 -17.83
C LEU A 5 0.72 16.11 -17.33
N THR A 6 -0.46 15.52 -17.09
CA THR A 6 -1.61 16.29 -16.63
C THR A 6 -1.32 16.92 -15.27
N PRO A 7 -1.60 18.24 -15.12
CA PRO A 7 -1.41 18.91 -13.84
C PRO A 7 -2.25 18.30 -12.70
N ALA A 8 -3.45 17.78 -13.03
CA ALA A 8 -4.36 17.19 -12.06
C ALA A 8 -3.76 15.92 -11.43
N PHE A 9 -3.24 15.00 -12.24
CA PHE A 9 -2.55 13.80 -11.77
C PHE A 9 -1.35 14.15 -10.85
N HIS A 10 -0.52 15.10 -11.25
CA HIS A 10 0.63 15.55 -10.45
C HIS A 10 0.22 16.15 -9.11
N VAL A 11 -0.77 17.03 -9.10
CA VAL A 11 -1.31 17.61 -7.85
C VAL A 11 -1.79 16.50 -6.93
N THR A 12 -2.47 15.48 -7.47
CA THR A 12 -2.92 14.36 -6.64
C THR A 12 -1.78 13.49 -6.14
N LEU A 13 -0.70 13.28 -6.89
CA LEU A 13 0.49 12.58 -6.39
C LEU A 13 1.15 13.33 -5.22
N TYR A 14 1.21 14.67 -5.29
CA TYR A 14 1.67 15.48 -4.15
C TYR A 14 0.73 15.38 -2.94
N LEU A 15 -0.58 15.31 -3.15
CA LEU A 15 -1.54 15.08 -2.07
C LEU A 15 -1.32 13.71 -1.43
N VAL A 16 -1.09 12.65 -2.21
CA VAL A 16 -0.77 11.31 -1.68
C VAL A 16 0.54 11.33 -0.90
N PHE A 17 1.54 12.06 -1.39
CA PHE A 17 2.80 12.29 -0.66
C PHE A 17 2.54 12.95 0.71
N LEU A 18 1.84 14.08 0.74
CA LEU A 18 1.57 14.82 1.98
C LEU A 18 0.74 13.98 2.96
N GLU A 19 -0.33 13.34 2.47
CA GLU A 19 -1.19 12.49 3.27
C GLU A 19 -0.42 11.31 3.88
N SER A 20 0.33 10.58 3.07
CA SER A 20 1.10 9.42 3.54
C SER A 20 2.19 9.85 4.53
N LEU A 21 2.83 10.99 4.31
CA LEU A 21 3.83 11.54 5.24
C LEU A 21 3.19 11.93 6.58
N LEU A 22 2.00 12.53 6.57
CA LEU A 22 1.25 12.87 7.77
C LEU A 22 0.84 11.60 8.55
N PHE A 23 0.35 10.57 7.87
CA PHE A 23 0.04 9.30 8.53
C PHE A 23 1.28 8.64 9.14
N CYS A 24 2.41 8.66 8.42
CA CYS A 24 3.68 8.22 8.99
C CYS A 24 4.03 9.00 10.26
N ALA A 25 3.94 10.34 10.23
CA ALA A 25 4.25 11.19 11.38
C ALA A 25 3.35 10.86 12.58
N VAL A 26 2.04 10.75 12.38
CA VAL A 26 1.07 10.40 13.44
C VAL A 26 1.34 9.02 14.02
N ILE A 27 1.57 8.01 13.18
CA ILE A 27 1.88 6.64 13.63
C ILE A 27 3.17 6.60 14.44
N MET A 28 4.22 7.27 13.97
CA MET A 28 5.51 7.32 14.66
C MET A 28 5.45 8.13 15.95
N GLN A 29 4.65 9.20 16.00
CA GLN A 29 4.42 9.97 17.22
C GLN A 29 3.65 9.14 18.26
N ALA A 30 2.58 8.45 17.85
CA ALA A 30 1.81 7.57 18.74
C ALA A 30 2.68 6.45 19.33
N LYS A 31 3.61 5.90 18.55
CA LYS A 31 4.62 4.95 19.03
C LYS A 31 5.52 5.55 20.13
N ASN A 32 5.93 6.80 20.00
CA ASN A 32 6.84 7.43 20.98
C ASN A 32 6.14 7.73 22.31
N VAL A 33 4.83 7.98 22.29
CA VAL A 33 4.03 8.21 23.50
C VAL A 33 3.79 6.90 24.27
N GLU A 34 3.56 5.79 23.56
CA GLU A 34 3.30 4.47 24.16
C GLU A 34 4.17 3.36 23.53
N PRO A 35 5.50 3.33 23.80
CA PRO A 35 6.44 2.46 23.09
C PRO A 35 6.26 0.96 23.37
N GLY A 36 5.70 0.59 24.52
CA GLY A 36 5.50 -0.81 24.93
C GLY A 36 4.32 -1.52 24.26
N THR A 37 3.32 -0.77 23.80
CA THR A 37 2.02 -1.33 23.35
C THR A 37 1.93 -1.48 21.83
N HIS A 38 2.69 -0.66 21.08
CA HIS A 38 2.46 -0.44 19.63
C HIS A 38 3.63 -0.82 18.71
N SER A 39 4.72 -1.35 19.26
CA SER A 39 6.04 -1.29 18.62
C SER A 39 6.14 -1.96 17.24
N GLY A 40 5.46 -3.09 17.03
CA GLY A 40 5.48 -3.84 15.77
C GLY A 40 4.64 -3.18 14.67
N VAL A 41 3.35 -2.94 14.93
CA VAL A 41 2.41 -2.34 13.98
C VAL A 41 2.90 -0.94 13.57
N ALA A 42 3.24 -0.10 14.55
CA ALA A 42 3.66 1.27 14.27
C ALA A 42 4.96 1.33 13.48
N ARG A 43 5.92 0.44 13.75
CA ARG A 43 7.19 0.38 13.00
C ARG A 43 6.93 0.02 11.55
N TYR A 44 6.20 -1.05 11.27
CA TYR A 44 6.05 -1.51 9.88
C TYR A 44 5.12 -0.61 9.07
N PHE A 45 3.97 -0.22 9.61
CA PHE A 45 3.07 0.69 8.90
C PHE A 45 3.63 2.12 8.78
N GLY A 46 4.36 2.62 9.77
CA GLY A 46 5.08 3.89 9.65
C GLY A 46 6.06 3.89 8.47
N MET A 47 6.84 2.80 8.31
CA MET A 47 7.75 2.67 7.16
C MET A 47 6.99 2.49 5.84
N ILE A 48 5.88 1.74 5.81
CA ILE A 48 5.03 1.60 4.60
C ILE A 48 4.58 2.98 4.12
N PHE A 49 3.97 3.78 5.01
CA PHE A 49 3.49 5.13 4.66
C PHE A 49 4.63 6.08 4.29
N PHE A 50 5.77 6.01 4.96
CA PHE A 50 6.95 6.79 4.60
C PHE A 50 7.44 6.49 3.17
N PHE A 51 7.60 5.21 2.83
CA PHE A 51 8.07 4.82 1.50
C PHE A 51 7.01 5.03 0.41
N GLN A 52 5.72 4.92 0.73
CA GLN A 52 4.64 5.31 -0.17
C GLN A 52 4.66 6.82 -0.45
N ALA A 53 4.89 7.63 0.58
CA ALA A 53 5.03 9.08 0.43
C ALA A 53 6.19 9.42 -0.51
N MET A 54 7.37 8.85 -0.25
CA MET A 54 8.56 9.05 -1.08
C MET A 54 8.34 8.57 -2.52
N ALA A 55 7.74 7.39 -2.72
CA ALA A 55 7.43 6.88 -4.06
C ALA A 55 6.53 7.84 -4.84
N SER A 56 5.49 8.36 -4.21
CA SER A 56 4.55 9.31 -4.85
C SER A 56 5.23 10.62 -5.22
N LEU A 57 6.08 11.16 -4.33
CA LEU A 57 6.89 12.35 -4.60
C LEU A 57 7.85 12.14 -5.77
N PHE A 58 8.61 11.04 -5.74
CA PHE A 58 9.60 10.77 -6.78
C PHE A 58 8.96 10.43 -8.12
N LEU A 59 7.78 9.81 -8.14
CA LEU A 59 7.00 9.64 -9.37
C LEU A 59 6.63 11.00 -9.95
N ALA A 60 5.98 11.88 -9.16
CA ALA A 60 5.58 13.21 -9.61
C ALA A 60 6.76 14.04 -10.13
N LEU A 61 7.89 14.02 -9.42
CA LEU A 61 9.10 14.75 -9.85
C LEU A 61 9.73 14.13 -11.11
N SER A 62 9.71 12.80 -11.25
CA SER A 62 10.26 12.12 -12.43
C SER A 62 9.48 12.49 -13.69
N GLU A 63 8.16 12.65 -13.58
CA GLU A 63 7.29 13.03 -14.69
C GLU A 63 7.46 14.51 -15.04
N GLN A 64 7.55 15.41 -14.06
CA GLN A 64 7.80 16.83 -14.32
C GLN A 64 9.16 17.11 -14.96
N MET A 65 10.18 16.31 -14.62
CA MET A 65 11.54 16.46 -15.17
C MET A 65 11.79 15.54 -16.38
N TYR A 66 10.72 15.01 -16.99
CA TYR A 66 10.82 14.09 -18.13
C TYR A 66 11.66 14.68 -19.27
N GLU A 67 12.39 13.81 -19.98
CA GLU A 67 13.45 14.12 -20.96
C GLU A 67 14.83 14.46 -20.37
N GLY A 68 14.97 14.66 -19.05
CA GLY A 68 16.27 14.88 -18.39
C GLY A 68 16.88 13.65 -17.70
N TYR A 69 18.22 13.59 -17.61
CA TYR A 69 18.94 12.64 -16.75
C TYR A 69 18.42 12.58 -15.29
N PRO A 70 18.03 13.70 -14.65
CA PRO A 70 17.43 13.67 -13.32
C PRO A 70 16.16 12.81 -13.22
N SER A 71 15.33 12.76 -14.28
CA SER A 71 14.10 11.97 -14.27
C SER A 71 14.36 10.47 -14.17
N LEU A 72 15.44 9.97 -14.80
CA LEU A 72 15.84 8.56 -14.67
C LEU A 72 16.17 8.21 -13.21
N TYR A 73 16.96 9.05 -12.52
CA TYR A 73 17.30 8.81 -11.12
C TYR A 73 16.06 8.83 -10.22
N LEU A 74 15.17 9.80 -10.43
CA LEU A 74 13.92 9.91 -9.68
C LEU A 74 13.01 8.69 -9.90
N ALA A 75 12.89 8.22 -11.14
CA ALA A 75 12.13 7.00 -11.46
C ALA A 75 12.70 5.76 -10.77
N VAL A 76 14.03 5.59 -10.77
CA VAL A 76 14.70 4.48 -10.07
C VAL A 76 14.46 4.56 -8.56
N VAL A 77 14.59 5.74 -7.96
CA VAL A 77 14.32 5.92 -6.52
C VAL A 77 12.85 5.65 -6.21
N CYS A 78 11.90 6.07 -7.06
CA CYS A 78 10.49 5.73 -6.95
C CYS A 78 10.26 4.21 -6.90
N VAL A 79 10.90 3.45 -7.81
CA VAL A 79 10.82 1.99 -7.83
C VAL A 79 11.39 1.39 -6.53
N ILE A 80 12.56 1.87 -6.08
CA ILE A 80 13.18 1.40 -4.82
C ILE A 80 12.26 1.65 -3.63
N CYS A 81 11.68 2.85 -3.52
CA CYS A 81 10.73 3.18 -2.46
C CYS A 81 9.50 2.26 -2.50
N THR A 82 8.94 2.03 -3.69
CA THR A 82 7.78 1.16 -3.87
C THR A 82 8.07 -0.29 -3.46
N VAL A 83 9.20 -0.85 -3.91
CA VAL A 83 9.65 -2.20 -3.54
C VAL A 83 9.87 -2.29 -2.03
N THR A 84 10.47 -1.26 -1.43
CA THR A 84 10.72 -1.21 0.01
C THR A 84 9.41 -1.18 0.80
N ALA A 85 8.42 -0.40 0.36
CA ALA A 85 7.08 -0.39 0.96
C ALA A 85 6.44 -1.79 0.90
N VAL A 86 6.49 -2.46 -0.26
CA VAL A 86 6.01 -3.85 -0.44
C VAL A 86 6.71 -4.81 0.53
N CYS A 87 8.03 -4.70 0.68
CA CYS A 87 8.80 -5.53 1.62
C CYS A 87 8.34 -5.32 3.07
N PHE A 88 7.96 -4.10 3.46
CA PHE A 88 7.43 -3.83 4.81
C PHE A 88 6.00 -4.35 5.04
N CYS A 89 5.21 -4.59 3.98
CA CYS A 89 3.90 -5.24 4.10
C CYS A 89 3.99 -6.69 4.61
N ILE A 90 5.11 -7.37 4.38
CA ILE A 90 5.34 -8.77 4.79
C ILE A 90 5.40 -8.90 6.32
N PRO A 91 6.31 -8.22 7.05
CA PRO A 91 6.32 -8.26 8.50
C PRO A 91 5.08 -7.57 9.10
N ALA A 92 4.50 -6.55 8.45
CA ALA A 92 3.23 -5.96 8.88
C ALA A 92 2.11 -7.01 8.93
N ALA A 93 1.97 -7.82 7.89
CA ALA A 93 0.97 -8.89 7.82
C ALA A 93 1.15 -9.93 8.92
N ALA A 94 2.39 -10.32 9.22
CA ALA A 94 2.68 -11.24 10.32
C ALA A 94 2.21 -10.69 11.67
N VAL A 95 2.49 -9.41 11.95
CA VAL A 95 2.05 -8.74 13.19
C VAL A 95 0.53 -8.55 13.26
N VAL A 96 -0.13 -8.28 12.13
CA VAL A 96 -1.59 -8.15 12.08
C VAL A 96 -2.28 -9.49 12.31
N ALA A 97 -1.84 -10.56 11.63
CA ALA A 97 -2.45 -11.88 11.74
C ALA A 97 -2.18 -12.55 13.10
N VAL A 98 -0.97 -12.35 13.64
CA VAL A 98 -0.46 -13.01 14.85
C VAL A 98 0.26 -11.96 15.72
N PRO A 99 -0.48 -11.14 16.48
CA PRO A 99 0.14 -10.13 17.33
C PRO A 99 0.81 -10.71 18.59
N GLU A 100 0.59 -12.00 18.87
CA GLU A 100 1.04 -12.62 20.11
C GLU A 100 2.57 -12.82 20.08
N ALA A 101 3.27 -12.16 21.01
CA ALA A 101 4.74 -12.19 21.06
C ALA A 101 5.31 -13.61 21.14
N ASN A 102 4.63 -14.54 21.82
CA ASN A 102 5.14 -15.89 22.05
C ASN A 102 4.90 -16.86 20.88
N LYS A 103 4.17 -16.46 19.83
CA LYS A 103 3.84 -17.31 18.68
C LYS A 103 4.79 -17.13 17.50
N HIS A 104 6.10 -17.15 17.78
CA HIS A 104 7.15 -16.93 16.78
C HIS A 104 7.07 -17.87 15.58
N ALA A 105 6.77 -19.16 15.80
CA ALA A 105 6.64 -20.13 14.70
C ALA A 105 5.49 -19.79 13.75
N LEU A 106 4.35 -19.32 14.28
CA LEU A 106 3.19 -18.93 13.48
C LEU A 106 3.45 -17.59 12.76
N GLN A 107 4.12 -16.65 13.41
CA GLN A 107 4.58 -15.40 12.77
C GLN A 107 5.54 -15.68 11.61
N ALA A 108 6.51 -16.58 11.80
CA ALA A 108 7.43 -17.00 10.75
C ALA A 108 6.70 -17.67 9.58
N LEU A 109 5.71 -18.52 9.87
CA LEU A 109 4.88 -19.13 8.83
C LEU A 109 4.12 -18.07 8.01
N VAL A 110 3.46 -17.12 8.66
CA VAL A 110 2.75 -16.02 7.96
C VAL A 110 3.73 -15.18 7.15
N TYR A 111 4.92 -14.91 7.68
CA TYR A 111 5.98 -14.17 6.98
C TYR A 111 6.43 -14.90 5.70
N VAL A 112 6.72 -16.20 5.78
CA VAL A 112 7.13 -17.01 4.62
C VAL A 112 6.00 -17.11 3.59
N LEU A 113 4.76 -17.37 4.02
CA LEU A 113 3.59 -17.40 3.13
C LEU A 113 3.38 -16.05 2.44
N SER A 114 3.62 -14.95 3.15
CA SER A 114 3.54 -13.59 2.61
C SER A 114 4.57 -13.35 1.52
N ILE A 115 5.83 -13.78 1.72
CA ILE A 115 6.87 -13.73 0.67
C ILE A 115 6.42 -14.51 -0.56
N VAL A 116 5.99 -15.75 -0.37
CA VAL A 116 5.57 -16.61 -1.48
C VAL A 116 4.42 -15.96 -2.26
N MET A 117 3.42 -15.41 -1.57
CA MET A 117 2.28 -14.75 -2.21
C MET A 117 2.71 -13.51 -3.01
N VAL A 118 3.58 -12.66 -2.46
CA VAL A 118 4.11 -11.48 -3.16
C VAL A 118 4.88 -11.90 -4.42
N LEU A 119 5.73 -12.94 -4.33
CA LEU A 119 6.48 -13.46 -5.47
C LEU A 119 5.57 -14.07 -6.54
N LEU A 120 4.54 -14.84 -6.14
CA LEU A 120 3.56 -15.40 -7.05
C LEU A 120 2.79 -14.30 -7.80
N CYS A 121 2.36 -13.25 -7.10
CA CYS A 121 1.70 -12.12 -7.75
C CYS A 121 2.66 -11.35 -8.68
N SER A 122 3.91 -11.15 -8.26
CA SER A 122 4.92 -10.44 -9.03
C SER A 122 5.32 -11.16 -10.33
N PHE A 123 5.51 -12.49 -10.31
CA PHE A 123 6.06 -13.23 -11.46
C PHE A 123 5.04 -14.04 -12.25
N VAL A 124 3.93 -14.44 -11.63
CA VAL A 124 2.91 -15.28 -12.27
C VAL A 124 1.71 -14.44 -12.68
N PHE A 125 1.15 -13.65 -11.75
CA PHE A 125 -0.03 -12.83 -12.03
C PHE A 125 0.28 -11.64 -12.94
N SER A 126 1.46 -11.04 -12.83
CA SER A 126 1.90 -9.91 -13.67
C SER A 126 1.82 -10.17 -15.18
N LYS A 127 1.99 -11.43 -15.61
CA LYS A 127 1.87 -11.84 -17.01
C LYS A 127 0.45 -11.67 -17.57
N ARG A 128 -0.55 -11.60 -16.69
CA ARG A 128 -1.97 -11.38 -17.04
C ARG A 128 -2.38 -9.92 -16.99
N LEU A 129 -1.53 -9.04 -16.46
CA LEU A 129 -1.82 -7.61 -16.37
C LEU A 129 -1.60 -6.94 -17.72
N GLN A 130 -2.67 -6.35 -18.27
CA GLN A 130 -2.61 -5.60 -19.52
C GLN A 130 -2.05 -4.19 -19.28
N ALA A 131 -2.40 -3.58 -18.16
CA ALA A 131 -1.92 -2.28 -17.69
C ALA A 131 -0.64 -2.37 -16.84
N ALA A 132 0.07 -1.25 -16.75
CA ALA A 132 1.25 -1.08 -15.90
C ALA A 132 1.40 0.40 -15.53
N PRO A 133 1.83 0.75 -14.31
CA PRO A 133 2.01 2.14 -13.90
C PRO A 133 3.03 2.83 -14.81
N ASP A 134 2.75 4.06 -15.23
CA ASP A 134 3.63 4.81 -16.12
C ASP A 134 4.80 5.44 -15.36
N ILE A 135 5.87 4.66 -15.16
CA ILE A 135 7.10 5.13 -14.51
C ILE A 135 8.18 5.42 -15.57
N PRO A 136 8.60 6.68 -15.78
CA PRO A 136 9.58 7.04 -16.82
C PRO A 136 10.80 6.12 -16.87
N TYR A 137 11.28 5.81 -18.08
CA TYR A 137 12.49 5.00 -18.36
C TYR A 137 12.49 3.54 -17.85
N ILE A 138 11.54 3.12 -17.02
CA ILE A 138 11.39 1.72 -16.60
C ILE A 138 10.70 0.94 -17.71
N ASN A 139 11.19 -0.26 -18.02
CA ASN A 139 10.57 -1.09 -19.06
C ASN A 139 9.18 -1.61 -18.62
N GLN A 140 8.35 -1.99 -19.59
CA GLN A 140 6.99 -2.43 -19.32
C GLN A 140 6.91 -3.71 -18.48
N LEU A 141 7.88 -4.62 -18.65
CA LEU A 141 7.94 -5.88 -17.90
C LEU A 141 8.09 -5.60 -16.39
N LEU A 142 9.08 -4.80 -16.00
CA LEU A 142 9.36 -4.44 -14.62
C LEU A 142 8.20 -3.66 -13.99
N ARG A 143 7.54 -2.77 -14.75
CA ARG A 143 6.34 -2.06 -14.27
C ARG A 143 5.20 -3.03 -13.95
N ARG A 144 4.99 -4.07 -14.77
CA ARG A 144 3.98 -5.11 -14.52
C ARG A 144 4.33 -5.97 -13.31
N GLU A 145 5.60 -6.35 -13.16
CA GLU A 145 6.08 -7.07 -11.99
C GLU A 145 5.88 -6.23 -10.71
N LEU A 146 6.20 -4.94 -10.76
CA LEU A 146 5.96 -4.00 -9.65
C LEU A 146 4.48 -3.92 -9.27
N LEU A 147 3.60 -3.78 -10.25
CA LEU A 147 2.15 -3.80 -10.01
C LEU A 147 1.69 -5.14 -9.41
N GLY A 148 2.23 -6.27 -9.91
CA GLY A 148 1.99 -7.59 -9.33
C GLY A 148 2.45 -7.67 -7.87
N ALA A 149 3.60 -7.11 -7.53
CA ALA A 149 4.11 -7.07 -6.17
C ALA A 149 3.21 -6.22 -5.23
N ILE A 150 2.69 -5.08 -5.70
CA ILE A 150 1.71 -4.26 -4.98
C ILE A 150 0.42 -5.05 -4.71
N VAL A 151 -0.11 -5.72 -5.74
CA VAL A 151 -1.30 -6.58 -5.59
C VAL A 151 -1.05 -7.70 -4.57
N GLY A 152 0.13 -8.33 -4.63
CA GLY A 152 0.55 -9.32 -3.64
C GLY A 152 0.59 -8.76 -2.23
N ALA A 153 1.13 -7.56 -2.03
CA ALA A 153 1.19 -6.90 -0.73
C ALA A 153 -0.21 -6.59 -0.17
N LEU A 154 -1.11 -6.07 -1.02
CA LEU A 154 -2.51 -5.82 -0.63
C LEU A 154 -3.22 -7.12 -0.25
N ALA A 155 -3.04 -8.19 -1.03
CA ALA A 155 -3.65 -9.49 -0.76
C ALA A 155 -3.14 -10.10 0.56
N VAL A 156 -1.84 -9.97 0.83
CA VAL A 156 -1.21 -10.45 2.06
C VAL A 156 -1.74 -9.70 3.28
N LEU A 157 -1.80 -8.37 3.23
CA LEU A 157 -2.37 -7.56 4.32
C LEU A 157 -3.88 -7.80 4.49
N GLY A 158 -4.61 -8.00 3.39
CA GLY A 158 -6.03 -8.33 3.40
C GLY A 158 -6.28 -9.70 4.03
N GLY A 159 -5.50 -10.71 3.65
CA GLY A 159 -5.54 -12.04 4.25
C GLY A 159 -5.20 -12.02 5.74
N ALA A 160 -4.16 -11.28 6.13
CA ALA A 160 -3.80 -11.10 7.54
C ALA A 160 -4.94 -10.43 8.34
N SER A 161 -5.57 -9.42 7.76
CA SER A 161 -6.72 -8.73 8.37
C SER A 161 -7.93 -9.66 8.51
N ALA A 162 -8.22 -10.49 7.50
CA ALA A 162 -9.28 -11.49 7.55
C ALA A 162 -9.00 -12.55 8.64
N VAL A 163 -7.77 -13.04 8.74
CA VAL A 163 -7.34 -13.94 9.83
C VAL A 163 -7.54 -13.27 11.19
N ARG A 164 -7.13 -12.01 11.33
CA ARG A 164 -7.30 -11.24 12.58
C ARG A 164 -8.77 -11.10 12.97
N ILE A 165 -9.66 -10.89 12.01
CA ILE A 165 -11.12 -10.80 12.21
C ILE A 165 -11.70 -12.16 12.62
N ALA A 166 -11.31 -13.24 11.93
CA ALA A 166 -11.82 -14.59 12.16
C ALA A 166 -11.40 -15.16 13.52
N ARG A 167 -10.24 -14.76 14.04
CA ARG A 167 -9.73 -15.21 15.35
C ARG A 167 -10.40 -14.54 16.56
N ASP A 168 -11.34 -13.63 16.33
CA ASP A 168 -12.13 -12.87 17.33
C ASP A 168 -11.31 -12.33 18.51
N ARG A 169 -10.19 -11.66 18.20
CA ARG A 169 -9.29 -11.04 19.19
C ARG A 169 -9.50 -9.52 19.26
N LYS A 170 -8.99 -8.89 20.33
CA LYS A 170 -8.88 -7.42 20.43
C LYS A 170 -8.26 -6.84 19.15
N GLY A 171 -8.78 -5.73 18.65
CA GLY A 171 -8.33 -5.11 17.39
C GLY A 171 -9.04 -5.61 16.13
N LYS A 172 -10.05 -6.46 16.24
CA LYS A 172 -10.93 -6.89 15.13
C LYS A 172 -11.51 -5.71 14.34
N ASN A 173 -11.98 -4.67 15.02
CA ASN A 173 -12.54 -3.48 14.36
C ASN A 173 -11.49 -2.72 13.54
N GLY A 174 -10.25 -2.63 14.05
CA GLY A 174 -9.14 -2.04 13.29
C GLY A 174 -8.77 -2.87 12.07
N ALA A 175 -8.69 -4.21 12.22
CA ALA A 175 -8.47 -5.13 11.10
C ALA A 175 -9.59 -5.07 10.05
N PHE A 176 -10.84 -4.92 10.46
CA PHE A 176 -11.97 -4.78 9.55
C PHE A 176 -11.88 -3.49 8.74
N ILE A 177 -11.58 -2.36 9.39
CA ILE A 177 -11.44 -1.07 8.70
C ILE A 177 -10.22 -1.09 7.76
N LEU A 178 -9.11 -1.68 8.20
CA LEU A 178 -7.95 -1.93 7.34
C LEU A 178 -8.32 -2.77 6.11
N LEU A 179 -9.04 -3.88 6.30
CA LEU A 179 -9.52 -4.73 5.21
C LEU A 179 -10.42 -3.94 4.24
N CYS A 180 -11.32 -3.09 4.75
CA CYS A 180 -12.16 -2.24 3.91
C CYS A 180 -11.32 -1.28 3.05
N GLY A 181 -10.31 -0.63 3.64
CA GLY A 181 -9.37 0.22 2.90
C GLY A 181 -8.61 -0.54 1.80
N LEU A 182 -8.13 -1.75 2.12
CA LEU A 182 -7.41 -2.61 1.17
C LEU A 182 -8.31 -3.13 0.03
N VAL A 183 -9.54 -3.54 0.35
CA VAL A 183 -10.53 -3.98 -0.65
C VAL A 183 -10.91 -2.81 -1.56
N LEU A 184 -11.09 -1.62 -0.99
CA LEU A 184 -11.38 -0.41 -1.75
C LEU A 184 -10.23 -0.07 -2.70
N MET A 185 -8.98 -0.08 -2.21
CA MET A 185 -7.77 0.08 -3.01
C MET A 185 -7.69 -0.94 -4.15
N ALA A 186 -7.98 -2.21 -3.86
CA ALA A 186 -7.94 -3.29 -4.85
C ALA A 186 -9.06 -3.15 -5.89
N ALA A 187 -10.27 -2.80 -5.49
CA ALA A 187 -11.41 -2.60 -6.40
C ALA A 187 -11.13 -1.47 -7.38
N PHE A 188 -10.60 -0.35 -6.89
CA PHE A 188 -10.19 0.77 -7.74
C PHE A 188 -9.00 0.38 -8.63
N GLY A 189 -8.02 -0.35 -8.11
CA GLY A 189 -6.91 -0.86 -8.91
C GLY A 189 -7.38 -1.75 -10.07
N VAL A 190 -8.35 -2.64 -9.83
CA VAL A 190 -8.96 -3.48 -10.89
C VAL A 190 -9.67 -2.61 -11.92
N LEU A 191 -10.45 -1.63 -11.47
CA LEU A 191 -11.14 -0.68 -12.35
C LEU A 191 -10.12 0.05 -13.24
N TRP A 192 -9.03 0.56 -12.68
CA TRP A 192 -7.97 1.22 -13.44
C TRP A 192 -7.27 0.29 -14.43
N VAL A 193 -6.88 -0.92 -14.01
CA VAL A 193 -6.21 -1.89 -14.90
C VAL A 193 -7.07 -2.24 -16.12
N GLN A 194 -8.40 -2.19 -15.98
CA GLN A 194 -9.34 -2.40 -17.09
C GLN A 194 -9.51 -1.16 -17.97
N LEU A 195 -9.50 0.04 -17.38
CA LEU A 195 -9.71 1.31 -18.09
C LEU A 195 -8.47 1.82 -18.81
N GLU A 196 -7.29 1.71 -18.19
CA GLU A 196 -6.02 2.23 -18.69
C GLU A 196 -5.73 1.79 -20.13
N PRO A 197 -5.86 0.49 -20.52
CA PRO A 197 -5.62 0.07 -21.91
C PRO A 197 -6.61 0.67 -22.91
N LEU A 198 -7.84 1.00 -22.48
CA LEU A 198 -8.90 1.53 -23.33
C LEU A 198 -8.76 3.04 -23.54
N CYS A 199 -8.17 3.74 -22.56
CA CYS A 199 -8.04 5.19 -22.51
C CYS A 199 -6.61 5.71 -22.75
N LYS A 200 -5.66 4.82 -23.03
CA LYS A 200 -4.25 5.20 -23.26
C LYS A 200 -4.08 5.99 -24.56
N VAL A 201 -3.66 7.25 -24.43
CA VAL A 201 -3.27 8.14 -25.53
C VAL A 201 -1.76 8.01 -25.77
N ARG A 202 -1.30 7.80 -27.00
CA ARG A 202 0.14 7.56 -27.27
C ARG A 202 0.93 8.85 -27.54
N SER A 203 0.26 9.91 -27.98
CA SER A 203 0.80 11.26 -28.15
C SER A 203 -0.26 12.33 -27.85
N ALA A 204 0.17 13.52 -27.43
CA ALA A 204 -0.74 14.66 -27.20
C ALA A 204 -1.53 15.08 -28.46
N SER A 205 -1.05 14.70 -29.65
CA SER A 205 -1.70 14.93 -30.94
C SER A 205 -2.68 13.83 -31.36
N ASP A 206 -2.75 12.71 -30.64
CA ASP A 206 -3.64 11.61 -31.00
C ASP A 206 -5.11 11.98 -30.69
N GLU A 207 -6.02 11.52 -31.55
CA GLU A 207 -7.45 11.58 -31.28
C GLU A 207 -7.80 10.75 -30.04
N TRP A 208 -8.83 11.18 -29.31
CA TRP A 208 -9.29 10.44 -28.13
C TRP A 208 -9.75 9.03 -28.54
N PRO A 209 -9.29 7.96 -27.85
CA PRO A 209 -9.64 6.60 -28.23
C PRO A 209 -11.15 6.37 -28.19
N GLN A 210 -11.76 5.92 -29.29
CA GLN A 210 -13.19 5.59 -29.32
C GLN A 210 -13.56 4.43 -28.38
N SER A 211 -12.58 3.61 -28.00
CA SER A 211 -12.74 2.54 -27.02
C SER A 211 -12.82 3.05 -25.58
N CYS A 212 -12.43 4.29 -25.30
CA CYS A 212 -12.44 4.82 -23.94
C CYS A 212 -13.86 5.20 -23.53
N PRO A 213 -14.43 4.59 -22.48
CA PRO A 213 -15.80 4.89 -22.03
C PRO A 213 -15.92 6.24 -21.32
N MET A 214 -14.79 6.93 -21.06
CA MET A 214 -14.76 8.23 -20.40
C MET A 214 -14.61 9.38 -21.38
N SER A 215 -15.12 10.55 -21.00
CA SER A 215 -14.91 11.80 -21.73
C SER A 215 -13.43 12.19 -21.71
N ARG A 216 -12.95 12.82 -22.79
CA ARG A 216 -11.61 13.43 -22.88
C ARG A 216 -11.33 14.45 -21.76
N LEU A 217 -12.37 15.05 -21.19
CA LEU A 217 -12.24 16.01 -20.08
C LEU A 217 -11.99 15.33 -18.73
N PHE A 218 -12.16 14.01 -18.65
CA PHE A 218 -12.08 13.27 -17.40
C PHE A 218 -10.75 12.51 -17.31
N ASP A 219 -9.88 12.97 -16.42
CA ASP A 219 -8.59 12.36 -16.15
C ASP A 219 -8.77 11.14 -15.22
N HIS A 220 -8.63 9.95 -15.81
CA HIS A 220 -8.81 8.69 -15.10
C HIS A 220 -7.64 8.38 -14.14
N ASN A 221 -6.45 8.91 -14.41
CA ASN A 221 -5.31 8.77 -13.51
C ASN A 221 -5.49 9.65 -12.27
N PHE A 222 -5.94 10.89 -12.45
CA PHE A 222 -6.40 11.74 -11.35
C PHE A 222 -7.46 11.06 -10.47
N MET A 223 -8.52 10.51 -11.09
CA MET A 223 -9.59 9.84 -10.35
C MET A 223 -9.05 8.68 -9.51
N MET A 224 -8.11 7.93 -10.08
CA MET A 224 -7.47 6.84 -9.37
C MET A 224 -6.61 7.29 -8.21
N THR A 225 -5.89 8.39 -8.35
CA THR A 225 -5.12 8.95 -7.23
C THR A 225 -6.04 9.47 -6.12
N VAL A 226 -7.19 10.07 -6.46
CA VAL A 226 -8.22 10.45 -5.48
C VAL A 226 -8.76 9.23 -4.73
N PHE A 227 -8.99 8.13 -5.43
CA PHE A 227 -9.44 6.90 -4.82
C PHE A 227 -8.38 6.25 -3.92
N VAL A 228 -7.10 6.35 -4.28
CA VAL A 228 -5.98 5.97 -3.42
C VAL A 228 -5.96 6.78 -2.13
N LEU A 229 -6.21 8.11 -2.19
CA LEU A 229 -6.32 8.95 -0.98
C LEU A 229 -7.42 8.44 -0.04
N VAL A 230 -8.63 8.21 -0.56
CA VAL A 230 -9.76 7.71 0.25
C VAL A 230 -9.43 6.35 0.88
N ALA A 231 -8.82 5.44 0.12
CA ALA A 231 -8.42 4.13 0.62
C ALA A 231 -7.29 4.22 1.66
N ASN A 232 -6.35 5.15 1.49
CA ASN A 232 -5.28 5.43 2.45
C ASN A 232 -5.84 5.92 3.79
N VAL A 233 -6.83 6.82 3.80
CA VAL A 233 -7.49 7.29 5.04
C VAL A 233 -8.05 6.11 5.83
N LEU A 234 -8.81 5.21 5.16
CA LEU A 234 -9.35 4.01 5.82
C LEU A 234 -8.25 3.08 6.30
N THR A 235 -7.20 2.90 5.52
CA THR A 235 -6.04 2.07 5.87
C THR A 235 -5.36 2.63 7.12
N ALA A 236 -5.10 3.95 7.17
CA ALA A 236 -4.48 4.63 8.30
C ALA A 236 -5.35 4.55 9.56
N GLU A 237 -6.66 4.76 9.45
CA GLU A 237 -7.60 4.60 10.56
C GLU A 237 -7.59 3.15 11.09
N GLY A 238 -7.60 2.16 10.20
CA GLY A 238 -7.49 0.75 10.58
C GLY A 238 -6.20 0.44 11.34
N VAL A 239 -5.07 1.00 10.88
CA VAL A 239 -3.76 0.89 11.54
C VAL A 239 -3.77 1.55 12.91
N LEU A 240 -4.28 2.77 13.05
CA LEU A 240 -4.35 3.47 14.34
C LEU A 240 -5.21 2.71 15.35
N ARG A 241 -6.32 2.11 14.92
CA ARG A 241 -7.14 1.25 15.80
C ARG A 241 -6.46 -0.07 16.14
N LEU A 242 -5.69 -0.65 15.21
CA LEU A 242 -4.89 -1.83 15.50
C LEU A 242 -3.78 -1.53 16.51
N MET A 243 -3.15 -0.36 16.39
CA MET A 243 -2.22 0.15 17.39
C MET A 243 -2.94 0.30 18.73
N ALA A 244 -4.04 1.05 18.80
CA ALA A 244 -4.79 1.23 20.05
C ALA A 244 -5.21 -0.09 20.73
N ALA A 245 -5.43 -1.17 19.96
CA ALA A 245 -5.73 -2.50 20.49
C ALA A 245 -4.51 -3.27 21.04
N GLY A 246 -3.28 -2.84 20.72
CA GLY A 246 -2.01 -3.40 21.15
C GLY A 246 -1.77 -4.83 20.68
N SER A 247 -1.02 -5.60 21.48
CA SER A 247 -0.75 -7.03 21.25
C SER A 247 -2.01 -7.91 21.29
N GLY A 248 -3.15 -7.35 21.70
CA GLY A 248 -4.44 -8.03 21.75
C GLY A 248 -4.49 -9.25 22.66
N VAL A 249 -3.56 -9.37 23.61
CA VAL A 249 -3.55 -10.41 24.63
C VAL A 249 -4.68 -10.10 25.64
N GLN A 250 -5.68 -10.97 25.72
CA GLN A 250 -6.72 -10.93 26.77
C GLN A 250 -6.15 -11.35 28.14
N GLU A 251 -5.07 -12.12 28.15
CA GLU A 251 -4.54 -12.84 29.33
C GLU A 251 -3.60 -12.02 30.23
N TYR A 252 -3.24 -10.77 29.88
CA TYR A 252 -2.36 -9.99 30.76
C TYR A 252 -3.04 -9.63 32.10
N ASP A 253 -4.38 -9.52 32.11
CA ASP A 253 -5.15 -9.36 33.35
C ASP A 253 -5.23 -10.67 34.17
N GLU A 254 -5.17 -11.85 33.53
CA GLU A 254 -5.19 -13.15 34.23
C GLU A 254 -3.83 -13.53 34.81
N ILE A 255 -2.74 -13.23 34.10
CA ILE A 255 -1.38 -13.49 34.61
C ILE A 255 -1.07 -12.57 35.81
N VAL A 256 -1.46 -11.30 35.77
CA VAL A 256 -1.28 -10.37 36.91
C VAL A 256 -2.21 -10.70 38.08
N ARG A 257 -3.44 -11.18 37.84
CA ARG A 257 -4.32 -11.65 38.91
C ARG A 257 -3.78 -12.91 39.60
N THR A 258 -3.24 -13.87 38.85
CA THR A 258 -2.68 -15.10 39.43
C THR A 258 -1.45 -14.80 40.31
N ILE A 259 -0.62 -13.83 39.92
CA ILE A 259 0.56 -13.40 40.70
C ILE A 259 0.17 -12.64 41.98
N ASN A 260 -0.97 -11.94 42.00
CA ASN A 260 -1.45 -11.23 43.18
C ASN A 260 -2.31 -12.09 44.13
N THR A 261 -2.50 -13.38 43.82
CA THR A 261 -3.28 -14.33 44.64
C THR A 261 -2.45 -15.48 45.23
N THR A 262 -1.12 -15.45 45.07
CA THR A 262 -0.15 -16.38 45.69
C THR A 262 0.86 -15.60 46.49
#